data_AF-A0A059XBL7-F1
#
_entry.id   AF-A0A059XBL7-F1
#
_cell.length_a   1.000
_cell.length_b   1.000
_cell.length_c   1.000
_cell.angle_alpha   90.00
_cell.angle_beta   90.00
_cell.angle_gamma   90.00
#
_symmetry.space_group_name_H-M   'P 1'
#
loop_
_entity.id
_entity.type
_entity.pdbx_description
1 polymer ?
#
loop_
_entity_poly.entity_id
_entity_poly.type
_entity_poly.pdbx_seq_one_letter_code
_entity_poly.pdbx_strand_id
1 'polypeptide(L)'
;KPTYLEPRINLAGIQNQQGKYQQAIDNLEFVRQLDPNHRAMLHTLGDAYLKSKRYDDAIRTLTQLVGRDPKHPYAYTNLGLAYEGKGDVAAARTNFQKAIEVAPAEQLTNTARDHLARLK
;
A
#
# COMPACT_ATOMS: atom_id res chain seq x y z
N LYS A 1 -7.03 -12.21 -22.93
CA LYS A 1 -5.67 -11.60 -22.89
C LYS A 1 -5.57 -10.74 -21.63
N PRO A 2 -4.53 -10.88 -20.80
CA PRO A 2 -4.28 -10.07 -19.59
C PRO A 2 -4.23 -8.55 -19.83
N THR A 3 -4.13 -8.11 -21.08
CA THR A 3 -4.02 -6.71 -21.54
C THR A 3 -5.18 -5.77 -21.18
N TYR A 4 -6.30 -6.26 -20.64
CA TYR A 4 -7.42 -5.42 -20.20
C TYR A 4 -7.36 -5.03 -18.71
N LEU A 5 -6.44 -5.62 -17.92
CA LEU A 5 -6.29 -5.31 -16.50
C LEU A 5 -5.52 -3.99 -16.29
N GLU A 6 -4.44 -3.79 -17.04
CA GLU A 6 -3.55 -2.62 -16.94
C GLU A 6 -4.29 -1.27 -17.08
N PRO A 7 -5.20 -1.06 -18.06
CA PRO A 7 -5.95 0.18 -18.14
C PRO A 7 -6.79 0.49 -16.89
N ARG A 8 -7.35 -0.55 -16.24
CA ARG A 8 -8.13 -0.38 -15.01
C ARG A 8 -7.25 -0.02 -13.82
N ILE A 9 -6.07 -0.65 -13.71
CA ILE A 9 -5.10 -0.32 -12.67
C ILE A 9 -4.60 1.12 -12.84
N ASN A 10 -4.26 1.51 -14.07
CA ASN A 10 -3.79 2.86 -14.38
C ASN A 10 -4.87 3.91 -14.09
N LEU A 11 -6.12 3.65 -14.49
CA LEU A 11 -7.25 4.51 -14.17
C LEU A 11 -7.46 4.63 -12.65
N ALA A 12 -7.37 3.53 -11.92
CA ALA A 12 -7.48 3.54 -10.46
C ALA A 12 -6.35 4.35 -9.80
N GLY A 13 -5.13 4.30 -10.33
CA GLY A 13 -4.03 5.15 -9.89
C GLY A 13 -4.33 6.65 -10.05
N ILE A 14 -4.88 7.05 -11.20
CA ILE A 14 -5.32 8.43 -11.45
C ILE A 14 -6.47 8.81 -10.51
N GLN A 15 -7.43 7.91 -10.28
CA GLN A 15 -8.54 8.13 -9.36
C GLN A 15 -8.06 8.32 -7.91
N ASN A 16 -7.06 7.56 -7.46
CA ASN A 16 -6.42 7.77 -6.15
C ASN A 16 -5.81 9.18 -6.04
N GLN A 17 -5.13 9.66 -7.08
CA GLN A 17 -4.57 11.01 -7.10
C GLN A 17 -5.68 12.09 -7.06
N GLN A 18 -6.84 11.82 -7.65
CA GLN A 18 -8.00 12.70 -7.64
C GLN A 18 -8.86 12.61 -6.38
N GLY A 19 -8.49 11.79 -5.39
CA GLY A 19 -9.29 11.56 -4.18
C GLY A 19 -10.53 10.69 -4.40
N LYS A 20 -10.69 10.09 -5.58
CA LYS A 20 -11.83 9.25 -5.97
C LYS A 20 -11.62 7.79 -5.54
N TYR A 21 -11.35 7.58 -4.25
CA TYR A 21 -10.87 6.30 -3.72
C TYR A 21 -11.85 5.14 -3.95
N GLN A 22 -13.16 5.36 -3.79
CA GLN A 22 -14.14 4.29 -3.99
C GLN A 22 -14.15 3.79 -5.44
N GLN A 23 -14.07 4.71 -6.42
CA GLN A 23 -14.02 4.33 -7.83
C GLN A 23 -12.73 3.58 -8.18
N ALA A 24 -11.61 3.97 -7.57
CA ALA A 24 -10.34 3.25 -7.69
C ALA A 24 -10.46 1.82 -7.13
N ILE A 25 -11.04 1.69 -5.94
CA ILE A 25 -11.30 0.39 -5.29
C ILE A 25 -12.17 -0.49 -6.19
N ASP A 26 -13.28 0.01 -6.72
CA ASP A 26 -14.19 -0.78 -7.57
C ASP A 26 -13.48 -1.32 -8.82
N ASN A 27 -12.65 -0.50 -9.46
CA ASN A 27 -11.83 -0.93 -10.60
C ASN A 27 -10.82 -2.01 -10.24
N LEU A 28 -10.16 -1.87 -9.09
CA LEU A 28 -9.12 -2.78 -8.63
C LEU A 28 -9.70 -4.08 -8.07
N GLU A 29 -10.90 -4.05 -7.50
CA GLU A 29 -11.63 -5.25 -7.07
C GLU A 29 -12.01 -6.14 -8.24
N PHE A 30 -12.44 -5.55 -9.36
CA PHE A 30 -12.62 -6.29 -10.61
C PHE A 30 -11.31 -6.95 -11.07
N VAL A 31 -10.19 -6.23 -11.01
CA VAL A 31 -8.88 -6.80 -11.37
C VAL A 31 -8.50 -7.93 -10.40
N ARG A 32 -8.74 -7.76 -9.10
CA ARG A 32 -8.44 -8.75 -8.06
C ARG A 32 -9.20 -10.06 -8.26
N GLN A 33 -10.43 -10.02 -8.77
CA GLN A 33 -11.19 -11.23 -9.10
C GLN A 33 -10.54 -12.04 -10.24
N LEU A 34 -9.86 -11.36 -11.16
CA LEU A 34 -9.24 -11.99 -12.33
C LEU A 34 -7.79 -12.40 -12.07
N ASP A 35 -7.03 -11.56 -11.36
CA ASP A 35 -5.68 -11.86 -10.90
C ASP A 35 -5.47 -11.33 -9.48
N PRO A 36 -5.71 -12.18 -8.45
CA PRO A 36 -5.61 -11.76 -7.06
C PRO A 36 -4.18 -11.47 -6.61
N ASN A 37 -3.17 -11.86 -7.39
CA ASN A 37 -1.76 -11.69 -7.03
C ASN A 37 -1.06 -10.62 -7.89
N HIS A 38 -1.80 -9.87 -8.70
CA HIS A 38 -1.23 -8.85 -9.56
C HIS A 38 -0.57 -7.72 -8.73
N ARG A 39 0.76 -7.63 -8.77
CA ARG A 39 1.54 -6.75 -7.88
C ARG A 39 1.12 -5.28 -7.98
N ALA A 40 0.97 -4.74 -9.19
CA ALA A 40 0.57 -3.35 -9.37
C ALA A 40 -0.86 -3.08 -8.88
N MET A 41 -1.75 -4.08 -8.92
CA MET A 41 -3.10 -3.95 -8.38
C MET A 41 -3.04 -3.93 -6.86
N LEU A 42 -2.32 -4.86 -6.23
CA LEU A 42 -2.18 -4.91 -4.77
C LEU A 42 -1.58 -3.61 -4.22
N HIS A 43 -0.56 -3.07 -4.91
CA HIS A 43 0.03 -1.77 -4.60
C HIS A 43 -1.00 -0.64 -4.63
N THR A 44 -1.69 -0.46 -5.75
CA THR A 44 -2.64 0.64 -5.93
C THR A 44 -3.88 0.49 -5.05
N LEU A 45 -4.32 -0.75 -4.78
CA LEU A 45 -5.46 -1.05 -3.91
C LEU A 45 -5.13 -0.80 -2.44
N GLY A 46 -3.93 -1.19 -2.00
CA GLY A 46 -3.43 -0.88 -0.67
C GLY A 46 -3.34 0.64 -0.42
N ASP A 47 -2.85 1.40 -1.41
CA ASP A 47 -2.83 2.87 -1.37
C ASP A 47 -4.25 3.46 -1.31
N ALA A 48 -5.19 2.94 -2.11
CA ALA A 48 -6.58 3.40 -2.11
C ALA A 48 -7.26 3.16 -0.75
N TYR A 49 -7.04 1.98 -0.16
CA TYR A 49 -7.57 1.65 1.17
C TYR A 49 -6.95 2.52 2.26
N LEU A 50 -5.63 2.76 2.21
CA LEU A 50 -4.94 3.62 3.17
C LEU A 50 -5.49 5.05 3.11
N LYS A 51 -5.59 5.64 1.91
CA LYS A 51 -6.08 7.01 1.72
C LYS A 51 -7.56 7.18 2.07
N SER A 52 -8.37 6.13 1.91
CA SER A 52 -9.76 6.09 2.37
C SER A 52 -9.91 5.69 3.85
N LYS A 53 -8.81 5.59 4.61
CA LYS A 53 -8.77 5.21 6.04
C LYS A 53 -9.34 3.82 6.34
N ARG A 54 -9.43 2.95 5.33
CA ARG A 54 -9.81 1.54 5.47
C ARG A 54 -8.58 0.73 5.86
N TYR A 55 -8.09 0.96 7.07
CA TYR A 55 -6.79 0.47 7.49
C TYR A 55 -6.67 -1.06 7.51
N ASP A 56 -7.71 -1.79 7.93
CA ASP A 56 -7.71 -3.26 7.93
C ASP A 56 -7.58 -3.85 6.52
N ASP A 57 -8.27 -3.26 5.55
CA ASP A 57 -8.18 -3.67 4.15
C ASP A 57 -6.80 -3.33 3.57
N ALA A 58 -6.27 -2.15 3.89
CA ALA A 58 -4.92 -1.75 3.51
C ALA A 58 -3.88 -2.74 4.06
N ILE A 59 -3.97 -3.10 5.35
CA ILE A 59 -3.07 -4.06 6.00
C ILE A 59 -3.13 -5.40 5.27
N ARG A 60 -4.32 -5.97 5.09
CA ARG A 60 -4.49 -7.27 4.42
C ARG A 60 -3.91 -7.27 3.01
N THR A 61 -4.22 -6.25 2.21
CA THR A 61 -3.75 -6.13 0.82
C THR A 61 -2.23 -5.90 0.74
N LEU A 62 -1.67 -5.06 1.59
CA LEU A 62 -0.23 -4.77 1.60
C LEU A 62 0.59 -5.91 2.20
N THR A 63 0.05 -6.64 3.18
CA THR A 63 0.67 -7.89 3.69
C THR A 63 0.77 -8.92 2.58
N GLN A 64 -0.24 -9.05 1.73
CA GLN A 64 -0.15 -9.90 0.54
C GLN A 64 0.94 -9.41 -0.42
N LEU A 65 1.05 -8.10 -0.65
CA LEU A 65 2.08 -7.53 -1.51
C LEU A 65 3.49 -7.82 -0.98
N VAL A 66 3.79 -7.59 0.30
CA VAL A 66 5.12 -7.89 0.86
C VAL A 66 5.42 -9.38 0.90
N GLY A 67 4.40 -10.25 1.00
CA GLY A 67 4.59 -11.70 0.83
C GLY A 67 5.02 -12.08 -0.59
N ARG A 68 4.70 -11.27 -1.59
CA ARG A 68 5.10 -11.46 -3.00
C ARG A 68 6.39 -10.74 -3.35
N ASP A 69 6.59 -9.56 -2.78
CA ASP A 69 7.76 -8.72 -2.97
C ASP A 69 8.30 -8.26 -1.61
N PRO A 70 9.10 -9.11 -0.93
CA PRO A 70 9.60 -8.84 0.41
C PRO A 70 10.58 -7.67 0.47
N LYS A 71 11.00 -7.12 -0.67
CA LYS A 71 11.93 -5.99 -0.79
C LYS A 71 11.25 -4.71 -1.26
N HIS A 72 9.92 -4.62 -1.15
CA HIS A 72 9.14 -3.46 -1.60
C HIS A 72 9.06 -2.39 -0.50
N PRO A 73 9.91 -1.34 -0.48
CA PRO A 73 9.96 -0.37 0.63
C PRO A 73 8.63 0.36 0.82
N TYR A 74 7.98 0.76 -0.26
CA TYR A 74 6.69 1.46 -0.21
C TYR A 74 5.58 0.63 0.46
N ALA A 75 5.58 -0.70 0.30
CA ALA A 75 4.55 -1.55 0.88
C ALA A 75 4.70 -1.59 2.41
N TYR A 76 5.94 -1.68 2.90
CA TYR A 76 6.22 -1.56 4.34
C TYR A 76 5.94 -0.17 4.88
N THR A 77 6.25 0.92 4.15
CA THR A 77 5.87 2.28 4.57
C THR A 77 4.36 2.40 4.73
N ASN A 78 3.58 1.94 3.75
CA ASN A 78 2.13 2.01 3.81
C ASN A 78 1.52 1.08 4.86
N LEU A 79 2.13 -0.09 5.14
CA LEU A 79 1.75 -0.93 6.28
C LEU A 79 1.97 -0.17 7.59
N GLY A 80 3.11 0.51 7.74
CA GLY A 80 3.41 1.34 8.90
C GLY A 80 2.34 2.41 9.11
N LEU A 81 1.98 3.14 8.05
CA LEU A 81 0.93 4.15 8.09
C LEU A 81 -0.46 3.57 8.41
N ALA A 82 -0.77 2.37 7.90
CA ALA A 82 -2.05 1.72 8.17
C ALA A 82 -2.16 1.27 9.65
N TYR A 83 -1.11 0.67 10.19
CA TYR A 83 -1.05 0.29 11.61
C TYR A 83 -1.06 1.52 12.53
N GLU A 84 -0.35 2.58 12.17
CA GLU A 84 -0.38 3.86 12.90
C GLU A 84 -1.80 4.46 12.90
N GLY A 85 -2.48 4.45 11.75
CA GLY A 85 -3.88 4.88 11.62
C GLY A 85 -4.86 4.05 12.47
N LYS A 86 -4.55 2.77 12.73
CA LYS A 86 -5.28 1.93 13.69
C LYS A 86 -4.91 2.16 15.15
N GLY A 87 -3.83 2.89 15.43
CA GLY A 87 -3.27 3.03 16.77
C GLY A 87 -2.37 1.89 17.22
N ASP A 88 -2.01 0.94 16.33
CA ASP A 88 -1.03 -0.11 16.64
C ASP A 88 0.39 0.43 16.39
N VAL A 89 0.88 1.17 17.38
CA VAL A 89 2.20 1.82 17.34
C VAL A 89 3.33 0.80 17.20
N ALA A 90 3.19 -0.38 17.80
CA ALA A 90 4.22 -1.42 17.76
C ALA A 90 4.37 -1.98 16.34
N ALA A 91 3.27 -2.38 15.71
CA ALA A 91 3.29 -2.87 14.34
C ALA A 91 3.71 -1.77 13.35
N ALA A 92 3.30 -0.51 13.58
CA ALA A 92 3.73 0.62 12.78
C ALA A 92 5.27 0.78 12.80
N ARG A 93 5.86 0.79 14.00
CA ARG A 93 7.31 0.88 14.22
C ARG A 93 8.06 -0.23 13.47
N THR A 94 7.63 -1.48 13.62
CA THR A 94 8.24 -2.64 12.94
C THR A 94 8.24 -2.47 11.42
N ASN A 95 7.12 -2.03 10.84
CA ASN A 95 7.01 -1.88 9.39
C ASN A 95 7.83 -0.69 8.86
N PHE A 96 7.87 0.44 9.57
CA PHE A 96 8.74 1.56 9.19
C PHE A 96 10.23 1.18 9.26
N GLN A 97 10.65 0.44 10.29
CA GLN A 97 12.01 -0.09 10.39
C GLN A 97 12.33 -0.99 9.19
N LYS A 98 11.40 -1.88 8.81
CA LYS A 98 11.56 -2.77 7.67
C LYS A 98 11.66 -2.01 6.35
N ALA A 99 10.87 -0.96 6.16
CA ALA A 99 10.95 -0.10 4.98
C ALA A 99 12.36 0.52 4.82
N ILE A 100 12.95 0.98 5.92
CA ILE A 100 14.32 1.55 5.95
C ILE A 100 15.37 0.47 5.70
N GLU A 101 15.20 -0.72 6.26
CA GLU A 101 16.12 -1.86 6.06
C GLU A 101 16.18 -2.30 4.60
N VAL A 102 15.03 -2.40 3.92
CA VAL A 102 14.98 -2.92 2.55
C VAL A 102 15.37 -1.89 1.48
N ALA A 103 15.30 -0.58 1.76
CA ALA A 103 15.78 0.46 0.85
C ALA A 103 16.47 1.63 1.58
N PRO A 104 17.70 1.43 2.09
CA PRO A 104 18.38 2.43 2.94
C PRO A 104 18.63 3.79 2.26
N ALA A 105 18.72 3.82 0.92
CA ALA A 105 19.20 4.97 0.14
C ALA A 105 18.11 5.71 -0.67
N GLU A 106 16.83 5.38 -0.51
CA GLU A 106 15.76 5.95 -1.33
C GLU A 106 14.98 7.07 -0.62
N GLN A 107 14.64 8.15 -1.37
CA GLN A 107 13.74 9.24 -0.93
C GLN A 107 12.42 8.72 -0.32
N LEU A 108 11.96 7.52 -0.72
CA LEU A 108 10.73 6.87 -0.24
C LEU A 108 10.78 6.45 1.24
N THR A 109 11.96 6.33 1.84
CA THR A 109 12.11 5.94 3.27
C THR A 109 12.11 7.14 4.21
N ASN A 110 12.13 8.38 3.69
CA ASN A 110 12.05 9.57 4.53
C ASN A 110 10.72 9.64 5.28
N THR A 111 9.61 9.28 4.62
CA THR A 111 8.30 9.18 5.30
C THR A 111 8.35 8.16 6.44
N ALA A 112 8.94 6.97 6.21
CA ALA A 112 9.09 5.97 7.26
C ALA A 112 9.96 6.50 8.43
N ARG A 113 11.06 7.22 8.16
CA ARG A 113 11.91 7.84 9.19
C ARG A 113 11.16 8.92 9.98
N ASP A 114 10.45 9.81 9.29
CA ASP A 114 9.71 10.91 9.90
C ASP A 114 8.62 10.40 10.85
N HIS A 115 7.87 9.39 10.41
CA HIS A 115 6.87 8.75 11.25
C HIS A 115 7.51 8.00 12.42
N LEU A 116 8.55 7.20 12.16
CA LEU A 116 9.26 6.46 13.20
C LEU A 116 9.82 7.38 14.31
N ALA A 117 10.32 8.57 13.96
CA ALA A 117 10.82 9.56 14.93
C ALA A 117 9.72 10.18 15.79
N ARG A 118 8.46 10.18 15.33
CA ARG A 118 7.29 10.71 16.05
C ARG A 118 6.60 9.68 16.92
N LEU A 119 6.78 8.39 16.64
CA LEU A 119 6.27 7.30 17.47
C LEU A 119 7.02 7.31 18.82
N LYS A 120 6.33 7.74 19.88
CA LYS A 120 6.83 7.68 21.26
C LYS A 120 7.03 6.25 21.75
#